data_AF-A0A5R2MYI1-F1
#
_entry.id   AF-A0A5R2MYI1-F1
#
_cell.length_a   1.000
_cell.length_b   1.000
_cell.length_c   1.000
_cell.angle_alpha   90.00
_cell.angle_beta   90.00
_cell.angle_gamma   90.00
#
_symmetry.space_group_name_H-M   'P 1'
#
loop_
_entity.id
_entity.type
_entity.pdbx_description
1 polymer ?
#
loop_
_entity_poly.entity_id
_entity_poly.type
_entity_poly.pdbx_seq_one_letter_code
_entity_poly.pdbx_strand_id
1 'polypeptide(L)'
;RISEQMRVSRAPLREAMRELVQEGILTSIPYAGTFVINVTAKDIDDAYSLNKVLDEFAIERMWKQRDQRFLDELDRRHEAVKQATRERDTTRQIETALQLHGLIHEWADNSVLLETWQRLT
;
A
#
# COMPACT_ATOMS: atom_id res chain seq x y z
N ARG A 1 -1.27 -1.84 -29.32
CA ARG A 1 -1.14 -0.60 -28.53
C ARG A 1 -0.29 -0.81 -27.27
N ILE A 2 -0.77 -1.46 -26.19
CA ILE A 2 0.07 -1.65 -24.97
C ILE A 2 1.36 -2.46 -25.25
N SER A 3 1.28 -3.57 -25.99
CA SER A 3 2.46 -4.38 -26.35
C SER A 3 3.52 -3.61 -27.13
N GLU A 4 3.10 -2.66 -27.97
CA GLU A 4 3.98 -1.82 -28.77
C GLU A 4 4.61 -0.70 -27.93
N GLN A 5 3.81 -0.07 -27.04
CA GLN A 5 4.28 0.97 -26.11
C GLN A 5 5.32 0.41 -25.12
N MET A 6 5.06 -0.79 -24.59
CA MET A 6 5.95 -1.47 -23.65
C MET A 6 7.07 -2.26 -24.35
N ARG A 7 7.07 -2.32 -25.69
CA ARG A 7 8.01 -3.09 -26.52
C ARG A 7 8.15 -4.56 -26.12
N VAL A 8 7.03 -5.19 -25.75
CA VAL A 8 6.94 -6.62 -25.36
C VAL A 8 6.02 -7.40 -26.29
N SER A 9 6.19 -8.72 -26.36
CA SER A 9 5.32 -9.58 -27.16
C SER A 9 3.96 -9.82 -26.46
N ARG A 10 2.99 -10.40 -27.19
CA ARG A 10 1.61 -10.58 -26.67
C ARG A 10 1.51 -11.64 -25.56
N ALA A 11 2.39 -12.64 -25.55
CA ALA A 11 2.39 -13.70 -24.55
C ALA A 11 2.72 -13.19 -23.12
N PRO A 12 3.86 -12.50 -22.88
CA PRO A 12 4.18 -11.95 -21.56
C PRO A 12 3.21 -10.86 -21.13
N LEU A 13 2.70 -10.05 -22.08
CA LEU A 13 1.66 -9.06 -21.75
C LEU A 13 0.38 -9.74 -21.23
N ARG A 14 -0.04 -10.86 -21.83
CA ARG A 14 -1.21 -11.60 -21.36
C ARG A 14 -0.98 -12.21 -19.98
N GLU A 15 0.23 -12.65 -19.67
CA GLU A 15 0.56 -13.19 -18.36
C GLU A 15 0.51 -12.11 -17.28
N ALA A 16 1.16 -10.97 -17.50
CA ALA A 16 1.09 -9.83 -16.59
C ALA A 16 -0.36 -9.34 -16.39
N MET A 17 -1.17 -9.32 -17.44
CA MET A 17 -2.59 -8.97 -17.32
C MET A 17 -3.39 -9.99 -16.51
N ARG A 18 -3.02 -11.28 -16.52
CA ARG A 18 -3.64 -12.31 -15.68
C ARG A 18 -3.22 -12.16 -14.22
N GLU A 19 -1.95 -11.90 -13.97
CA GLU A 19 -1.43 -11.61 -12.62
C GLU A 19 -2.16 -10.41 -12.02
N LEU A 20 -2.27 -9.30 -12.75
CA LEU A 20 -2.99 -8.12 -12.29
C LEU A 20 -4.50 -8.37 -12.06
N VAL A 21 -5.11 -9.31 -12.78
CA VAL A 21 -6.50 -9.73 -12.51
C VAL A 21 -6.57 -10.59 -11.25
N GLN A 22 -5.61 -11.49 -11.03
CA GLN A 22 -5.52 -12.31 -9.81
C GLN A 22 -5.24 -11.46 -8.57
N GLU A 23 -4.45 -10.39 -8.70
CA GLU A 23 -4.18 -9.40 -7.66
C GLU A 23 -5.35 -8.44 -7.42
N GLY A 24 -6.42 -8.50 -8.24
CA GLY A 24 -7.60 -7.65 -8.11
C GLY A 24 -7.40 -6.21 -8.59
N ILE A 25 -6.28 -5.88 -9.23
CA ILE A 25 -6.00 -4.56 -9.82
C ILE A 25 -6.81 -4.37 -11.10
N LEU A 26 -7.04 -5.45 -11.84
CA LEU A 26 -7.84 -5.48 -13.05
C LEU A 26 -9.05 -6.43 -12.92
N THR A 27 -10.10 -6.14 -13.67
CA THR A 27 -11.25 -7.04 -13.86
C THR A 27 -11.41 -7.37 -15.34
N SER A 28 -11.73 -8.64 -15.64
CA SER A 28 -11.98 -9.09 -17.01
C SER A 28 -13.48 -9.28 -17.23
N ILE A 29 -14.06 -8.49 -18.13
CA ILE A 29 -15.47 -8.55 -18.48
C ILE A 29 -15.60 -9.29 -19.83
N PRO A 30 -16.33 -10.41 -19.89
CA PRO A 30 -16.54 -11.16 -21.12
C PRO A 30 -17.02 -10.25 -22.26
N TYR A 31 -16.38 -10.38 -23.43
CA TYR A 31 -16.68 -9.60 -24.65
C TYR A 31 -16.46 -8.08 -24.57
N ALA A 32 -16.11 -7.52 -23.41
CA ALA A 32 -15.83 -6.10 -23.23
C ALA A 32 -14.33 -5.79 -23.01
N GLY A 33 -13.55 -6.75 -22.51
CA GLY A 33 -12.10 -6.61 -22.33
C GLY A 33 -11.66 -6.62 -20.87
N THR A 34 -10.47 -6.09 -20.59
CA THR A 34 -9.91 -5.98 -19.23
C THR A 34 -9.84 -4.51 -18.81
N PHE A 35 -10.29 -4.20 -17.60
CA PHE A 35 -10.43 -2.85 -17.07
C PHE A 35 -9.77 -2.73 -15.69
N VAL A 36 -9.34 -1.53 -15.32
CA VAL A 36 -8.94 -1.25 -13.93
C VAL A 36 -10.19 -1.31 -13.05
N ILE A 37 -10.06 -1.90 -11.87
CA ILE A 37 -11.19 -1.93 -10.91
C ILE A 37 -11.63 -0.51 -10.57
N ASN A 38 -12.93 -0.35 -10.34
CA ASN A 38 -13.46 0.90 -9.83
C ASN A 38 -13.52 0.82 -8.30
N VAL A 39 -12.83 1.72 -7.60
CA VAL A 39 -12.86 1.78 -6.14
C VAL A 39 -14.06 2.63 -5.73
N THR A 40 -15.00 2.02 -5.00
CA THR A 40 -16.19 2.71 -4.51
C THR A 40 -15.93 3.36 -3.14
N ALA A 41 -16.77 4.31 -2.75
CA ALA A 41 -16.71 4.90 -1.40
C ALA A 41 -16.88 3.83 -0.30
N LYS A 42 -17.64 2.76 -0.57
CA LYS A 42 -17.79 1.63 0.35
C LYS A 42 -16.49 0.83 0.49
N ASP A 43 -15.79 0.55 -0.62
CA ASP A 43 -14.52 -0.19 -0.58
C ASP A 43 -13.48 0.57 0.26
N ILE A 44 -13.47 1.90 0.12
CA ILE A 44 -12.66 2.81 0.94
C ILE A 44 -13.05 2.66 2.41
N ASP A 45 -14.33 2.83 2.76
CA ASP A 45 -14.80 2.75 4.15
C ASP A 45 -14.48 1.39 4.80
N ASP A 46 -14.71 0.29 4.07
CA ASP A 46 -14.40 -1.06 4.53
C ASP A 46 -12.89 -1.21 4.82
N ALA A 47 -12.03 -0.76 3.90
CA ALA A 47 -10.57 -0.81 4.07
C ALA A 47 -10.09 0.04 5.25
N TYR A 48 -10.55 1.28 5.37
CA TYR A 48 -10.20 2.17 6.48
C TYR A 48 -10.68 1.63 7.83
N SER A 49 -11.86 1.02 7.88
CA SER A 49 -12.38 0.42 9.12
C SER A 49 -11.52 -0.76 9.59
N LEU A 50 -11.02 -1.58 8.66
CA LEU A 50 -10.13 -2.68 8.99
C LEU A 50 -8.73 -2.19 9.37
N ASN A 51 -8.17 -1.24 8.62
CA ASN A 51 -6.88 -0.63 8.95
C ASN A 51 -6.87 -0.03 10.36
N LYS A 52 -7.97 0.61 10.79
CA LYS A 52 -8.10 1.09 12.17
C LYS A 52 -7.89 0.00 13.21
N VAL A 53 -8.48 -1.19 13.00
CA VAL A 53 -8.32 -2.33 13.92
C VAL A 53 -6.88 -2.84 13.93
N LEU A 54 -6.25 -2.90 12.75
CA LEU A 54 -4.84 -3.30 12.63
C LEU A 54 -3.90 -2.29 13.32
N ASP A 55 -4.15 -0.99 13.12
CA ASP A 55 -3.43 0.10 13.77
C ASP A 55 -3.52 0.03 15.29
N GLU A 56 -4.74 -0.13 15.83
CA GLU A 56 -4.98 -0.26 17.27
C GLU A 56 -4.19 -1.45 17.85
N PHE A 57 -4.29 -2.61 17.20
CA PHE A 57 -3.57 -3.81 17.64
C PHE A 57 -2.05 -3.67 17.53
N ALA A 58 -1.55 -3.07 16.44
CA ALA A 58 -0.12 -2.77 16.26
C ALA A 58 0.38 -1.89 17.40
N ILE A 59 -0.32 -0.78 17.66
CA ILE A 59 0.00 0.20 18.70
C ILE A 59 0.03 -0.48 20.07
N GLU A 60 -1.02 -1.21 20.45
CA GLU A 60 -1.10 -1.90 21.75
C GLU A 60 0.11 -2.81 22.00
N ARG A 61 0.55 -3.53 20.96
CA ARG A 61 1.67 -4.47 21.04
C ARG A 61 3.03 -3.79 21.13
N MET A 62 3.25 -2.75 20.33
CA MET A 62 4.54 -2.07 20.24
C MET A 62 4.74 -0.98 21.32
N TRP A 63 3.67 -0.48 21.95
CA TRP A 63 3.71 0.74 22.77
C TRP A 63 4.74 0.71 23.90
N LYS A 64 4.87 -0.44 24.57
CA LYS A 64 5.80 -0.62 25.69
C LYS A 64 7.25 -0.86 25.26
N GLN A 65 7.48 -1.10 23.97
CA GLN A 65 8.77 -1.46 23.40
C GLN A 65 9.50 -0.25 22.79
N ARG A 66 8.85 0.92 22.74
CA ARG A 66 9.42 2.13 22.18
C ARG A 66 10.60 2.59 23.02
N ASP A 67 11.71 2.79 22.34
CA ASP A 67 12.95 3.33 22.87
C ASP A 67 13.38 4.53 22.01
N GLN A 68 14.59 5.03 22.24
CA GLN A 68 15.12 6.14 21.44
C GLN A 68 15.21 5.79 19.95
N ARG A 69 15.50 4.53 19.60
CA ARG A 69 15.60 4.10 18.19
C ARG A 69 14.27 4.20 17.48
N PHE A 70 13.18 3.86 18.16
CA PHE A 70 11.83 4.05 17.63
C PHE A 70 11.54 5.53 17.37
N LEU A 71 11.87 6.41 18.34
CA LEU A 71 11.60 7.85 18.22
C LEU A 71 12.43 8.49 17.10
N ASP A 72 13.72 8.12 16.99
CA ASP A 72 14.60 8.61 15.93
C ASP A 72 14.08 8.20 14.54
N GLU A 73 13.58 6.96 14.42
CA GLU A 73 13.02 6.47 13.17
C GLU A 73 11.67 7.13 12.83
N LEU A 74 10.82 7.37 13.85
CA LEU A 74 9.57 8.11 13.69
C LEU A 74 9.84 9.53 13.16
N ASP A 75 10.78 10.25 13.77
CA ASP A 75 11.16 11.60 13.35
C ASP A 75 11.74 11.60 11.93
N ARG A 76 12.59 10.62 11.60
CA ARG A 76 13.16 10.47 10.27
C ARG A 76 12.09 10.27 9.20
N ARG A 77 11.14 9.36 9.41
CA ARG A 77 10.05 9.09 8.46
C ARG A 77 9.09 10.27 8.36
N HIS A 78 8.80 10.94 9.48
CA HIS A 78 7.96 12.13 9.49
C HIS A 78 8.59 13.30 8.72
N GLU A 79 9.90 13.54 8.84
CA GLU A 79 10.56 14.58 8.05
C GLU A 79 10.58 14.25 6.56
N ALA A 80 10.67 12.96 6.18
CA ALA A 80 10.56 12.54 4.78
C ALA A 80 9.19 12.91 4.16
N VAL A 81 8.10 12.70 4.90
CA VAL A 81 6.75 13.15 4.50
C VAL A 81 6.72 14.66 4.32
N LYS A 82 7.21 15.40 5.32
CA LYS A 82 7.23 16.88 5.27
C LYS A 82 8.04 17.40 4.09
N GLN A 83 9.17 16.78 3.77
CA GLN A 83 9.98 17.14 2.62
C GLN A 83 9.21 16.92 1.32
N ALA A 84 8.62 15.73 1.12
CA ALA A 84 7.81 15.44 -0.06
C ALA A 84 6.61 16.40 -0.20
N THR A 85 5.99 16.80 0.92
CA THR A 85 4.94 17.82 0.96
C THR A 85 5.43 19.19 0.49
N ARG A 86 6.59 19.65 0.98
CA ARG A 86 7.20 20.93 0.55
C ARG A 86 7.55 20.93 -0.93
N GLU A 87 8.07 19.81 -1.44
CA GLU A 87 8.43 19.61 -2.84
C GLU A 87 7.21 19.47 -3.75
N ARG A 88 6.00 19.31 -3.20
CA ARG A 88 4.74 19.04 -3.92
C ARG A 88 4.80 17.76 -4.77
N ASP A 89 5.69 16.83 -4.42
CA ASP A 89 5.78 15.52 -5.05
C ASP A 89 4.70 14.60 -4.44
N THR A 90 3.56 14.50 -5.13
CA THR A 90 2.39 13.77 -4.63
C THR A 90 2.67 12.26 -4.54
N THR A 91 3.42 11.70 -5.48
CA THR A 91 3.78 10.28 -5.47
C THR A 91 4.65 9.98 -4.25
N ARG A 92 5.70 10.78 -4.06
CA ARG A 92 6.61 10.61 -2.92
C ARG A 92 5.92 10.88 -1.58
N GLN A 93 4.94 11.79 -1.54
CA GLN A 93 4.11 12.00 -0.35
C GLN A 93 3.34 10.74 0.04
N ILE A 94 2.72 10.05 -0.93
CA ILE A 94 2.01 8.80 -0.67
C ILE A 94 3.00 7.74 -0.15
N GLU A 95 4.11 7.51 -0.87
CA GLU A 95 5.10 6.50 -0.50
C GLU A 95 5.69 6.73 0.90
N THR A 96 6.06 7.98 1.22
CA THR A 96 6.64 8.32 2.53
C THR A 96 5.60 8.27 3.65
N ALA A 97 4.34 8.61 3.38
CA ALA A 97 3.26 8.46 4.34
C ALA A 97 3.00 6.98 4.66
N LEU A 98 2.98 6.10 3.65
CA LEU A 98 2.86 4.66 3.85
C LEU A 98 4.02 4.11 4.70
N GLN A 99 5.25 4.54 4.42
CA GLN A 99 6.41 4.16 5.24
C GLN A 99 6.27 4.64 6.69
N LEU A 100 5.78 5.87 6.91
CA LEU A 100 5.54 6.38 8.26
C LEU A 100 4.49 5.55 9.01
N HIS A 101 3.35 5.25 8.39
CA HIS A 101 2.31 4.41 9.00
C HIS A 101 2.79 2.97 9.26
N GLY A 102 3.56 2.39 8.34
CA GLY A 102 4.10 1.03 8.49
C GLY A 102 5.04 0.86 9.68
N LEU A 103 5.61 1.96 10.20
CA LEU A 103 6.55 1.92 11.33
C LEU A 103 5.98 1.19 12.55
N ILE A 104 4.74 1.48 12.93
CA ILE A 104 4.11 0.86 14.10
C ILE A 104 3.87 -0.64 13.88
N HIS A 105 3.67 -1.08 12.64
CA HIS A 105 3.43 -2.48 12.29
C HIS A 105 4.73 -3.28 12.23
N GLU A 106 5.78 -2.67 11.69
CA GLU A 106 7.14 -3.22 11.73
C GLU A 106 7.60 -3.44 13.19
N TRP A 107 7.37 -2.45 14.07
CA TRP A 107 7.72 -2.55 15.49
C TRP A 107 6.80 -3.43 16.32
N ALA A 108 5.61 -3.74 15.83
CA ALA A 108 4.71 -4.67 16.50
C ALA A 108 5.28 -6.10 16.53
N ASP A 109 6.29 -6.42 15.71
CA ASP A 109 6.92 -7.74 15.64
C ASP A 109 5.88 -8.86 15.49
N ASN A 110 4.99 -8.69 14.51
CA ASN A 110 3.98 -9.67 14.13
C ASN A 110 3.90 -9.74 12.60
N SER A 111 4.47 -10.80 12.03
CA SER A 111 4.54 -10.98 10.57
C SER A 111 3.17 -11.05 9.92
N VAL A 112 2.20 -11.74 10.54
CA VAL A 112 0.84 -11.87 10.00
C VAL A 112 0.13 -10.52 9.97
N LEU A 113 0.31 -9.69 10.99
CA LEU A 113 -0.21 -8.32 11.04
C LEU A 113 0.41 -7.47 9.93
N LEU A 114 1.75 -7.46 9.83
CA LEU A 114 2.49 -6.68 8.84
C LEU A 114 2.08 -7.05 7.42
N GLU A 115 2.05 -8.35 7.09
CA GLU A 115 1.62 -8.84 5.78
C GLU A 115 0.15 -8.48 5.49
N THR A 116 -0.72 -8.55 6.49
CA THR A 116 -2.15 -8.24 6.30
C THR A 116 -2.36 -6.77 5.99
N TRP A 117 -1.71 -5.87 6.74
CA TRP A 117 -1.77 -4.44 6.49
C TRP A 117 -1.17 -4.05 5.13
N GLN A 118 -0.03 -4.64 4.76
CA GLN A 118 0.62 -4.40 3.45
C GLN A 118 -0.26 -4.80 2.25
N ARG A 119 -1.18 -5.76 2.42
CA ARG A 119 -2.13 -6.12 1.37
C ARG A 119 -3.34 -5.20 1.29
N LEU A 120 -3.66 -4.49 2.37
CA LEU A 120 -4.84 -3.63 2.47
C LEU A 120 -4.55 -2.16 2.14
N THR A 121 -3.26 -1.78 2.15
CA THR A 121 -2.79 -0.40 2.12
C THR A 121 -2.01 -0.08 0.84
#